data_AF-W1ISP9-F1
#
_entry.id   AF-W1ISP9-F1
#
_cell.length_a   1.000
_cell.length_b   1.000
_cell.length_c   1.000
_cell.angle_alpha   90.00
_cell.angle_beta   90.00
_cell.angle_gamma   90.00
#
_symmetry.space_group_name_H-M   'P 1'
#
loop_
_entity.id
_entity.type
_entity.pdbx_description
1 polymer ?
#
loop_
_entity_poly.entity_id
_entity_poly.type
_entity_poly.pdbx_seq_one_letter_code
_entity_poly.pdbx_strand_id
1 'polypeptide(L)'
;MAMTAQDYQRSRLQLLSRGLAWSKDLGSNLAKLMLATGEEFSRVDAINAALAALLEEIFADRGYRIRLEERYPHHCLRDCNYSIYPPINRFRVFVHIADRTTHFATVLDNCQQRLRIADAADLECLLERYAPAKTEFVFIYE
;
A
#
# COMPACT_ATOMS: atom_id res chain seq x y z
N MET A 1 7.44 1.44 -6.03
CA MET A 1 8.82 1.90 -5.79
C MET A 1 8.73 2.99 -4.74
N ALA A 2 9.30 2.77 -3.56
CA ALA A 2 9.25 3.75 -2.47
C ALA A 2 10.06 5.01 -2.84
N MET A 3 9.51 6.19 -2.57
CA MET A 3 10.18 7.47 -2.82
C MET A 3 11.25 7.73 -1.76
N THR A 4 12.35 8.37 -2.19
CA THR A 4 13.44 8.75 -1.30
C THR A 4 13.18 10.10 -0.63
N ALA A 5 13.90 10.38 0.46
CA ALA A 5 13.82 11.69 1.14
C ALA A 5 14.14 12.86 0.18
N GLN A 6 15.05 12.66 -0.76
CA GLN A 6 15.41 13.65 -1.78
C GLN A 6 14.28 13.89 -2.79
N ASP A 7 13.50 12.86 -3.13
CA ASP A 7 12.32 13.01 -3.99
C ASP A 7 11.23 13.84 -3.30
N TYR A 8 11.03 13.61 -2.00
CA TYR A 8 10.15 14.42 -1.17
C TYR A 8 10.64 15.87 -1.02
N GLN A 9 11.95 16.08 -0.85
CA GLN A 9 12.55 17.41 -0.81
C GLN A 9 12.27 18.19 -2.11
N ARG A 10 12.55 17.56 -3.27
CA ARG A 10 12.37 18.19 -4.58
C ARG A 10 10.90 18.52 -4.88
N SER A 11 9.99 17.57 -4.62
CA SER A 11 8.56 17.80 -4.84
C SER A 11 8.02 18.94 -3.98
N ARG A 12 8.42 19.03 -2.70
CA ARG A 12 8.02 20.14 -1.82
C ARG A 12 8.53 21.50 -2.29
N LEU A 13 9.81 21.59 -2.70
CA LEU A 13 10.36 22.84 -3.24
C LEU A 13 9.68 23.26 -4.55
N GLN A 14 9.17 22.30 -5.34
CA GLN A 14 8.41 22.60 -6.55
C GLN A 14 7.02 23.16 -6.26
N LEU A 15 6.37 22.72 -5.17
CA LEU A 15 5.06 23.20 -4.73
C LEU A 15 5.10 24.64 -4.18
N LEU A 16 6.28 25.13 -3.78
CA LEU A 16 6.43 26.51 -3.33
C LEU A 16 6.23 27.51 -4.48
N SER A 17 5.62 28.65 -4.13
CA SER A 17 5.45 29.78 -5.04
C SER A 17 6.80 30.23 -5.63
N ARG A 18 6.77 30.76 -6.85
CA ARG A 18 7.98 31.29 -7.50
C ARG A 18 8.31 32.65 -6.89
N GLY A 19 9.56 32.85 -6.46
CA GLY A 19 10.04 34.14 -5.96
C GLY A 19 11.31 34.02 -5.12
N LEU A 20 11.91 35.17 -4.80
CA LEU A 20 13.16 35.27 -4.01
C LEU A 20 13.03 34.76 -2.58
N ALA A 21 11.83 34.85 -1.99
CA ALA A 21 11.57 34.38 -0.63
C ALA A 21 11.66 32.84 -0.51
N TRP A 22 11.44 32.12 -1.61
CA TRP A 22 11.37 30.66 -1.65
C TRP A 22 12.45 30.09 -2.56
N SER A 23 13.71 30.19 -2.11
CA SER A 23 14.83 29.62 -2.84
C SER A 23 14.63 28.11 -3.06
N LYS A 24 14.77 27.67 -4.31
CA LYS A 24 14.69 26.26 -4.71
C LYS A 24 16.06 25.58 -4.74
N ASP A 25 17.10 26.29 -4.29
CA ASP A 25 18.42 25.72 -4.12
C ASP A 25 18.40 24.62 -3.03
N LEU A 26 18.86 23.43 -3.41
CA LEU A 26 18.91 22.25 -2.54
C LEU A 26 19.87 22.42 -1.34
N GLY A 27 20.84 23.35 -1.44
CA GLY A 27 21.76 23.68 -0.37
C GLY A 27 21.23 24.66 0.68
N SER A 28 20.10 25.33 0.40
CA SER A 28 19.52 26.34 1.28
C SER A 28 19.01 25.78 2.62
N ASN A 29 18.94 26.61 3.67
CA ASN A 29 18.42 26.18 4.97
C ASN A 29 16.97 25.67 4.89
N LEU A 30 16.14 26.28 4.03
CA LEU A 30 14.79 25.81 3.76
C LEU A 30 14.80 24.42 3.12
N ALA A 31 15.64 24.20 2.12
CA ALA A 31 15.75 22.90 1.46
C ALA A 31 16.24 21.81 2.43
N LYS A 32 17.16 22.13 3.34
CA LYS A 32 17.60 21.20 4.40
C LYS A 32 16.47 20.85 5.37
N LEU A 33 15.63 21.81 5.75
CA LEU A 33 14.44 21.56 6.56
C LEU A 33 13.44 20.64 5.81
N MET A 34 13.24 20.88 4.52
CA MET A 34 12.39 20.04 3.68
C MET A 34 12.95 18.62 3.49
N LEU A 35 14.28 18.47 3.51
CA LEU A 35 14.94 17.16 3.47
C LEU A 35 14.74 16.38 4.76
N ALA A 36 14.99 17.00 5.93
CA ALA A 36 14.80 16.38 7.23
C ALA A 36 13.34 15.94 7.43
N THR A 37 12.40 16.80 7.05
CA THR A 37 10.98 16.42 7.03
C THR A 37 10.63 15.41 5.93
N GLY A 38 11.49 15.17 4.94
CA GLY A 38 11.32 14.16 3.91
C GLY A 38 11.76 12.76 4.36
N GLU A 39 12.66 12.68 5.34
CA GLU A 39 13.14 11.41 5.91
C GLU A 39 11.99 10.60 6.51
N GLU A 40 11.12 11.23 7.31
CA GLU A 40 9.96 10.54 7.88
C GLU A 40 8.99 10.01 6.83
N PHE A 41 8.79 10.75 5.73
CA PHE A 41 7.92 10.30 4.65
C PHE A 41 8.55 9.13 3.89
N SER A 42 9.86 9.18 3.65
CA SER A 42 10.58 8.07 3.04
C SER A 42 10.54 6.80 3.91
N ARG A 43 10.57 6.96 5.25
CA ARG A 43 10.44 5.85 6.19
C ARG A 43 9.06 5.21 6.12
N VAL A 44 7.99 6.01 6.13
CA VAL A 44 6.62 5.50 6.00
C VAL A 44 6.42 4.79 4.65
N ASP A 45 6.94 5.37 3.57
CA ASP A 45 6.82 4.79 2.23
C ASP A 45 7.59 3.47 2.09
N ALA A 46 8.76 3.37 2.72
CA ALA A 46 9.52 2.12 2.81
C ALA A 46 8.77 1.04 3.61
N ILE A 47 8.12 1.42 4.72
CA ILE A 47 7.28 0.50 5.51
C ILE A 47 6.09 0.01 4.67
N ASN A 48 5.43 0.90 3.93
CA ASN A 48 4.31 0.52 3.06
C ASN A 48 4.76 -0.46 1.96
N ALA A 49 5.92 -0.23 1.34
CA ALA A 49 6.48 -1.14 0.35
C ALA A 49 6.85 -2.51 0.96
N ALA A 50 7.40 -2.53 2.17
CA ALA A 50 7.73 -3.78 2.88
C ALA A 50 6.48 -4.55 3.30
N LEU A 51 5.41 -3.85 3.70
CA LEU A 51 4.13 -4.48 4.04
C LEU A 51 3.55 -5.23 2.85
N ALA A 52 3.59 -4.65 1.64
CA ALA A 52 3.08 -5.31 0.45
C ALA A 52 3.79 -6.66 0.19
N ALA A 53 5.12 -6.70 0.34
CA ALA A 53 5.90 -7.94 0.20
C ALA A 53 5.59 -8.95 1.33
N LEU A 54 5.50 -8.48 2.57
CA LEU A 54 5.16 -9.32 3.73
C LEU A 54 3.78 -9.95 3.58
N LEU A 55 2.81 -9.20 3.06
CA LEU A 55 1.46 -9.68 2.83
C LEU A 55 1.47 -10.84 1.82
N GLU A 56 2.16 -10.72 0.69
CA GLU A 56 2.30 -11.80 -0.29
C GLU A 56 2.85 -13.10 0.35
N GLU A 57 3.88 -13.01 1.18
CA GLU A 57 4.44 -14.16 1.91
C GLU A 57 3.44 -14.78 2.90
N ILE A 58 2.74 -13.94 3.68
CA ILE A 58 1.72 -14.34 4.66
C ILE A 58 0.58 -15.13 4.00
N PHE A 59 0.23 -14.79 2.76
CA PHE A 59 -0.84 -15.45 2.02
C PHE A 59 -0.41 -16.75 1.37
N ALA A 60 0.83 -16.80 0.87
CA ALA A 60 1.42 -18.04 0.37
C ALA A 60 1.51 -19.10 1.47
N ASP A 61 1.95 -18.72 2.69
CA ASP A 61 2.01 -19.62 3.85
C ASP A 61 0.63 -20.17 4.24
N ARG A 62 -0.42 -19.36 4.08
CA ARG A 62 -1.80 -19.74 4.42
C ARG A 62 -2.55 -20.49 3.32
N GLY A 63 -1.91 -20.70 2.17
CA GLY A 63 -2.47 -21.43 1.02
C GLY A 63 -3.44 -20.63 0.16
N TYR A 64 -3.46 -19.30 0.28
CA TYR A 64 -4.32 -18.45 -0.55
C TYR A 64 -3.54 -17.90 -1.75
N ARG A 65 -4.11 -18.05 -2.95
CA ARG A 65 -3.64 -17.30 -4.13
C ARG A 65 -4.39 -15.98 -4.19
N ILE A 66 -3.67 -14.90 -3.90
CA ILE A 66 -4.21 -13.55 -3.96
C ILE A 66 -3.45 -12.66 -4.94
N ARG A 67 -4.10 -11.60 -5.41
CA ARG A 67 -3.47 -10.53 -6.18
C ARG A 67 -3.90 -9.17 -5.62
N LEU A 68 -2.92 -8.36 -5.23
CA LEU A 68 -3.14 -7.00 -4.77
C LEU A 68 -3.08 -6.03 -5.96
N GLU A 69 -4.07 -5.15 -6.08
CA GLU A 69 -4.13 -4.14 -7.13
C GLU A 69 -4.41 -2.75 -6.54
N GLU A 70 -3.46 -1.82 -6.76
CA GLU A 70 -3.62 -0.41 -6.41
C GLU A 70 -4.08 0.40 -7.62
N ARG A 71 -5.23 1.07 -7.48
CA ARG A 71 -5.85 1.86 -8.56
C ARG A 71 -5.71 3.34 -8.29
N TYR A 72 -4.71 3.96 -8.91
CA TYR A 72 -4.42 5.38 -8.74
C TYR A 72 -5.20 6.25 -9.74
N PRO A 73 -5.53 7.50 -9.38
CA PRO A 73 -6.02 8.48 -10.35
C PRO A 73 -5.01 8.71 -11.48
N HIS A 74 -5.52 8.96 -12.68
CA HIS A 74 -4.68 9.27 -13.82
C HIS A 74 -3.95 10.61 -13.62
N HIS A 75 -2.70 10.69 -14.08
CA HIS A 75 -1.88 11.91 -14.03
C HIS A 75 -0.98 11.99 -15.26
N CYS A 76 -0.50 13.18 -15.61
CA CYS A 76 0.20 13.48 -16.87
C CYS A 76 1.55 12.75 -17.06
N LEU A 77 2.03 12.01 -16.05
CA LEU A 77 3.26 11.20 -16.13
C LEU A 77 2.97 9.70 -16.32
N ARG A 78 1.69 9.29 -16.39
CA ARG A 78 1.29 7.92 -16.74
C ARG A 78 1.05 7.81 -18.24
N ASP A 79 1.17 6.59 -18.75
CA ASP A 79 0.86 6.26 -20.13
C ASP A 79 -0.59 6.60 -20.50
N CYS A 80 -0.83 6.98 -21.76
CA CYS A 80 -2.15 7.34 -22.27
C CYS A 80 -3.15 6.18 -22.23
N ASN A 81 -2.68 4.93 -22.21
CA ASN A 81 -3.53 3.74 -22.11
C ASN A 81 -3.81 3.33 -20.66
N TYR A 82 -3.34 4.10 -19.66
CA TYR A 82 -3.67 3.82 -18.26
C TYR A 82 -5.15 4.12 -17.98
N SER A 83 -5.87 3.14 -17.44
CA SER A 83 -7.29 3.24 -17.12
C SER A 83 -7.62 4.44 -16.21
N ILE A 84 -8.69 5.14 -16.53
CA ILE A 84 -9.17 6.29 -15.74
C ILE A 84 -9.98 5.78 -14.56
N TYR A 85 -9.34 5.68 -13.39
CA TYR A 85 -10.01 5.26 -12.16
C TYR A 85 -10.66 6.46 -11.41
N PRO A 86 -11.81 6.25 -10.75
CA PRO A 86 -12.44 7.27 -9.94
C PRO A 86 -11.54 7.76 -8.79
N PRO A 87 -11.63 9.04 -8.37
CA PRO A 87 -10.81 9.58 -7.28
C PRO A 87 -10.93 8.85 -5.95
N ILE A 88 -12.07 8.19 -5.69
CA ILE A 88 -12.32 7.40 -4.48
C ILE A 88 -11.35 6.22 -4.33
N ASN A 89 -10.79 5.71 -5.43
CA ASN A 89 -9.89 4.58 -5.41
C ASN A 89 -8.49 4.91 -4.88
N ARG A 90 -8.16 6.20 -4.67
CA ARG A 90 -6.83 6.65 -4.22
C ARG A 90 -6.36 5.98 -2.92
N PHE A 91 -7.29 5.62 -2.04
CA PHE A 91 -7.00 5.01 -0.74
C PHE A 91 -7.57 3.59 -0.62
N ARG A 92 -7.92 2.97 -1.76
CA ARG A 92 -8.48 1.62 -1.82
C ARG A 92 -7.49 0.66 -2.46
N VAL A 93 -7.27 -0.46 -1.79
CA VAL A 93 -6.49 -1.58 -2.32
C VAL A 93 -7.46 -2.72 -2.65
N PHE A 94 -7.45 -3.15 -3.91
CA PHE A 94 -8.31 -4.23 -4.37
C PHE A 94 -7.57 -5.55 -4.17
N VAL A 95 -8.16 -6.44 -3.39
CA VAL A 95 -7.62 -7.74 -3.04
C VAL A 95 -8.41 -8.79 -3.80
N HIS A 96 -7.82 -9.34 -4.86
CA HIS A 96 -8.42 -10.41 -5.64
C HIS A 96 -8.07 -11.76 -5.03
N ILE A 97 -9.08 -12.56 -4.67
CA ILE A 97 -8.94 -13.85 -3.99
C ILE A 97 -9.49 -14.93 -4.92
N ALA A 98 -8.63 -15.86 -5.34
CA ALA A 98 -9.00 -16.93 -6.29
C ALA A 98 -9.55 -18.19 -5.59
N ASP A 99 -9.18 -18.42 -4.34
CA ASP A 99 -9.50 -19.66 -3.63
C ASP A 99 -10.54 -19.38 -2.54
N ARG A 100 -11.72 -19.98 -2.66
CA ARG A 100 -12.74 -20.02 -1.59
C ARG A 100 -12.75 -21.40 -0.97
N THR A 101 -12.29 -21.50 0.27
CA THR A 101 -12.30 -22.77 0.99
C THR A 101 -13.14 -22.64 2.24
N THR A 102 -14.10 -23.56 2.40
CA THR A 102 -14.80 -23.71 3.67
C THR A 102 -14.40 -25.05 4.26
N HIS A 103 -13.83 -25.01 5.46
CA HIS A 103 -13.31 -26.18 6.15
C HIS A 103 -13.65 -26.13 7.64
N PHE A 104 -14.10 -27.27 8.17
CA PHE A 104 -14.28 -27.48 9.59
C PHE A 104 -13.21 -28.44 10.08
N ALA A 105 -12.50 -28.08 11.15
CA ALA A 105 -11.50 -28.95 11.72
C ALA A 105 -12.13 -30.27 12.20
N THR A 106 -11.48 -31.36 11.84
CA THR A 106 -11.77 -32.73 12.23
C THR A 106 -10.70 -33.22 13.21
N VAL A 107 -10.98 -34.35 13.88
CA VAL A 107 -10.03 -34.95 14.85
C VAL A 107 -8.75 -35.50 14.20
N LEU A 108 -8.71 -35.56 12.87
CA LEU A 108 -7.55 -36.01 12.10
C LEU A 108 -6.66 -34.83 11.65
N ASP A 109 -7.16 -33.59 11.79
CA ASP A 109 -6.41 -32.41 11.40
C ASP A 109 -5.34 -32.06 12.43
N ASN A 110 -4.31 -31.36 11.97
CA ASN A 110 -3.25 -30.85 12.84
C ASN A 110 -3.84 -29.85 13.86
N CYS A 111 -3.41 -29.93 15.12
CA CYS A 111 -3.79 -29.00 16.19
C CYS A 111 -3.48 -27.53 15.88
N GLN A 112 -2.54 -27.25 14.96
CA GLN A 112 -2.21 -25.89 14.52
C GLN A 112 -3.09 -25.39 13.36
N GLN A 113 -3.92 -26.26 12.77
CA GLN A 113 -4.83 -25.89 11.70
C GLN A 113 -6.01 -25.08 12.25
N ARG A 114 -6.51 -24.15 11.44
CA ARG A 114 -7.65 -23.28 11.80
C ARG A 114 -8.91 -24.13 12.06
N LEU A 115 -9.58 -23.86 13.18
CA LEU A 115 -10.79 -24.59 13.62
C LEU A 115 -11.97 -24.46 12.66
N ARG A 116 -12.15 -23.26 12.08
CA ARG A 116 -13.13 -23.00 11.04
C ARG A 116 -12.54 -22.01 10.05
N ILE A 117 -12.56 -22.38 8.78
CA ILE A 117 -12.32 -21.48 7.66
C ILE A 117 -13.67 -21.33 6.96
N ALA A 118 -14.17 -20.11 6.87
CA ALA A 118 -15.38 -19.78 6.14
C ALA A 118 -14.96 -18.78 5.05
N ASP A 119 -14.88 -19.28 3.82
CA ASP A 119 -14.32 -18.56 2.68
C ASP A 119 -12.94 -17.96 2.98
N ALA A 120 -12.82 -16.63 2.97
CA ALA A 120 -11.58 -15.90 3.27
C ALA A 120 -11.71 -15.01 4.51
N ALA A 121 -12.66 -15.30 5.42
CA ALA A 121 -12.94 -14.43 6.57
C ALA A 121 -11.72 -14.24 7.51
N ASP A 122 -10.83 -15.23 7.58
CA ASP A 122 -9.58 -15.13 8.36
C ASP A 122 -8.58 -14.17 7.70
N LEU A 123 -8.51 -14.20 6.37
CA LEU A 123 -7.73 -13.29 5.54
C LEU A 123 -8.25 -11.86 5.67
N GLU A 124 -9.57 -11.65 5.55
CA GLU A 124 -10.20 -10.33 5.71
C GLU A 124 -9.88 -9.73 7.08
N CYS A 125 -10.08 -10.50 8.16
CA CYS A 125 -9.81 -10.08 9.52
C CYS A 125 -8.34 -9.67 9.73
N LEU A 126 -7.40 -10.43 9.17
CA LEU A 126 -5.97 -10.13 9.29
C LEU A 126 -5.60 -8.85 8.53
N LEU A 127 -6.11 -8.70 7.30
CA LEU A 127 -5.87 -7.53 6.48
C LEU A 127 -6.45 -6.26 7.12
N GLU A 128 -7.67 -6.31 7.62
CA GLU A 128 -8.27 -5.19 8.34
C GLU A 128 -7.50 -4.84 9.62
N ARG A 129 -6.98 -5.84 10.35
CA ARG A 129 -6.19 -5.62 11.57
C ARG A 129 -4.87 -4.91 11.30
N TYR A 130 -4.20 -5.25 10.20
CA TYR A 130 -2.90 -4.66 9.83
C TYR A 130 -3.02 -3.58 8.75
N ALA A 131 -4.24 -3.10 8.49
CA ALA A 131 -4.47 -2.06 7.51
C ALA A 131 -3.70 -0.77 7.88
N PRO A 132 -2.92 -0.21 6.94
CA PRO A 132 -2.32 1.10 7.13
C PRO A 132 -3.39 2.18 7.35
N ALA A 133 -3.00 3.26 8.03
CA ALA A 133 -3.93 4.35 8.31
C ALA A 133 -4.59 4.89 7.03
N LYS A 134 -5.93 4.97 7.04
CA LYS A 134 -6.77 5.49 5.95
C LYS A 134 -6.78 4.61 4.68
N THR A 135 -6.24 3.40 4.70
CA THR A 135 -6.36 2.45 3.59
C THR A 135 -7.58 1.55 3.79
N GLU A 136 -8.42 1.43 2.77
CA GLU A 136 -9.59 0.54 2.74
C GLU A 136 -9.29 -0.65 1.82
N PHE A 137 -9.45 -1.88 2.31
CA PHE A 137 -9.35 -3.08 1.48
C PHE A 137 -10.70 -3.40 0.87
N VAL A 138 -10.70 -3.65 -0.44
CA VAL A 138 -11.89 -4.10 -1.18
C VAL A 138 -11.64 -5.51 -1.65
N PHE A 139 -12.35 -6.48 -1.07
CA PHE A 139 -12.22 -7.89 -1.39
C PHE A 139 -13.05 -8.23 -2.64
N ILE A 140 -12.38 -8.75 -3.66
CA ILE A 140 -12.99 -9.24 -4.89
C ILE A 140 -12.72 -10.74 -4.94
N TYR A 141 -13.78 -11.52 -5.08
CA TYR A 141 -13.71 -12.96 -5.12
C TYR A 141 -13.94 -13.45 -6.55
N GLU A 142 -12.91 -14.01 -7.18
CA GLU A 142 -12.92 -14.43 -8.58
C GLU A 142 -12.78 -15.94 -8.73
#